data_AF-A0A1J5N443-F1
#
_entry.id   AF-A0A1J5N443-F1
#
_cell.length_a   1.000
_cell.length_b   1.000
_cell.length_c   1.000
_cell.angle_alpha   90.00
_cell.angle_beta   90.00
_cell.angle_gamma   90.00
#
_symmetry.space_group_name_H-M   'P 1'
#
loop_
_entity.id
_entity.type
_entity.pdbx_description
1 polymer ?
#
loop_
_entity_poly.entity_id
_entity_poly.type
_entity_poly.pdbx_seq_one_letter_code
_entity_poly.pdbx_strand_id
1 'polypeptide(L)' 'MSNSKKFDIRLLEENGQWTAQITRRKTARETIVSKSETGFETEAKAQAWADEELKGFLATITARNKRR' A
#
# COMPACT_ATOMS: atom_id res chain seq x y z
N MET A 1 4.10 -13.81 -18.62
CA MET A 1 3.12 -12.83 -18.12
C MET A 1 3.24 -12.75 -16.60
N SER A 2 4.19 -11.99 -16.08
CA SER A 2 4.35 -11.84 -14.63
C SER A 2 3.26 -10.90 -14.12
N ASN A 3 2.35 -11.44 -13.29
CA ASN A 3 1.39 -10.69 -12.48
C ASN A 3 2.11 -9.81 -11.44
N SER A 4 3.00 -8.92 -11.88
CA SER A 4 3.64 -7.97 -10.97
C SER A 4 2.58 -6.93 -10.60
N LYS A 5 1.91 -7.19 -9.48
CA LYS A 5 0.95 -6.28 -8.86
C LYS A 5 1.66 -4.93 -8.70
N LYS A 6 1.09 -3.88 -9.30
CA LYS A 6 1.69 -2.53 -9.31
C LYS A 6 1.84 -1.96 -7.89
N PHE A 7 1.04 -2.46 -6.97
CA PHE A 7 1.02 -2.08 -5.56
C PHE A 7 1.25 -3.31 -4.69
N ASP A 8 1.96 -3.10 -3.59
CA ASP A 8 2.28 -4.12 -2.60
C ASP A 8 2.17 -3.52 -1.19
N ILE A 9 1.88 -4.35 -0.19
CA ILE A 9 1.72 -3.93 1.20
C ILE A 9 2.92 -4.45 1.98
N ARG A 10 3.59 -3.54 2.71
CA ARG A 10 4.71 -3.85 3.57
C ARG A 10 4.36 -3.49 5.00
N LEU A 11 4.43 -4.48 5.88
CA LEU A 11 4.26 -4.29 7.32
C LEU A 11 5.64 -4.28 7.98
N LEU A 12 5.87 -3.31 8.86
CA LEU A 12 7.08 -3.17 9.64
C LEU A 12 6.70 -3.07 11.10
N GLU A 13 7.35 -3.87 11.94
CA GLU A 13 7.22 -3.78 13.39
C GLU A 13 8.37 -2.93 13.93
N GLU A 14 8.04 -1.85 14.64
CA GLU A 14 8.99 -0.99 15.34
C GLU A 14 8.52 -0.75 16.77
N ASN A 15 9.34 -1.15 17.75
CA ASN A 15 9.10 -0.93 19.19
C ASN A 15 7.72 -1.38 19.70
N GLY A 16 7.18 -2.49 19.17
CA GLY A 16 5.86 -3.02 19.54
C GLY A 16 4.69 -2.30 18.88
N GLN A 17 4.95 -1.41 17.92
CA GLN A 17 3.96 -0.81 17.05
C GLN A 17 4.16 -1.29 15.62
N TRP A 18 3.06 -1.57 14.94
CA TRP A 18 3.03 -1.95 13.55
C TRP A 18 2.85 -0.72 12.67
N THR A 19 3.59 -0.73 11.57
CA THR A 19 3.57 0.28 10.52
C THR A 19 3.14 -0.40 9.23
N ALA A 20 2.07 0.09 8.62
CA ALA A 20 1.62 -0.35 7.32
C ALA A 20 2.10 0.62 6.24
N GLN A 21 2.74 0.09 5.19
CA GLN A 21 3.20 0.87 4.05
C GLN A 21 2.62 0.29 2.77
N ILE A 22 1.90 1.12 2.02
CA ILE A 22 1.45 0.81 0.66
C ILE A 22 2.57 1.26 -0.28
N THR A 23 3.25 0.31 -0.88
CA THR A 23 4.31 0.57 -1.85
C THR A 23 3.80 0.40 -3.28
N ARG A 24 4.41 1.12 -4.21
CA ARG A 24 4.14 0.96 -5.63
C ARG A 24 5.43 0.78 -6.41
N ARG A 25 5.38 -0.10 -7.40
CA ARG A 25 6.44 -0.23 -8.37
C ARG A 25 6.39 0.96 -9.32
N LYS A 26 7.36 1.86 -9.21
CA LYS A 26 7.50 3.04 -10.09
C LYS A 26 8.21 2.66 -11.38
N THR A 27 9.28 1.88 -11.29
CA THR A 27 10.00 1.30 -12.43
C THR A 27 10.34 -0.16 -12.15
N ALA A 28 10.96 -0.85 -13.12
CA ALA A 28 11.38 -2.24 -12.91
C ALA A 28 12.35 -2.42 -11.71
N ARG A 29 13.10 -1.37 -11.35
CA ARG A 29 14.15 -1.39 -10.31
C ARG A 29 13.80 -0.55 -9.08
N GLU A 30 12.74 0.26 -9.14
CA GLU A 30 12.39 1.25 -8.11
C GLU A 30 10.98 1.01 -7.59
N THR A 31 10.90 0.77 -6.27
CA THR A 31 9.66 0.70 -5.51
C THR A 31 9.64 1.87 -4.53
N ILE A 32 8.53 2.60 -4.51
CA ILE A 32 8.36 3.76 -3.63
C ILE A 32 7.17 3.56 -2.71
N VAL A 33 7.22 4.15 -1.51
CA VAL A 33 6.07 4.21 -0.61
C VAL A 33 5.09 5.27 -1.14
N SER A 34 3.84 4.87 -1.34
CA SER A 34 2.76 5.77 -1.78
C SER A 34 1.97 6.31 -0.59
N LYS A 35 1.77 5.49 0.44
CA LYS A 35 1.12 5.88 1.69
C LYS A 35 1.64 4.99 2.81
N SER A 36 1.75 5.53 4.02
CA SER A 36 2.14 4.77 5.20
C SER A 36 1.42 5.31 6.41
N GLU A 37 1.10 4.42 7.34
CA GLU A 37 0.48 4.73 8.63
C GLU A 37 1.17 3.91 9.71
N THR A 38 1.39 4.53 10.87
CA THR A 38 2.09 3.92 12.00
C THR A 38 1.17 3.90 13.22
N GLY A 39 1.56 3.15 14.25
CA GLY A 39 0.81 3.10 15.51
C GLY A 39 -0.27 2.02 15.56
N PHE A 40 -0.19 1.01 14.71
CA PHE A 40 -1.07 -0.16 14.83
C PHE A 40 -0.61 -1.06 15.97
N GLU A 41 -1.53 -1.58 16.77
CA GLU A 41 -1.22 -2.51 17.85
C GLU A 41 -0.89 -3.92 17.36
N THR A 42 -1.39 -4.29 16.17
CA THR A 42 -1.22 -5.65 15.61
C THR A 42 -1.04 -5.60 14.11
N GLU A 43 -0.32 -6.60 13.58
CA GLU A 43 -0.11 -6.81 12.15
C GLU A 43 -1.45 -6.89 11.40
N ALA A 44 -2.44 -7.58 11.96
CA ALA A 44 -3.76 -7.74 11.34
C ALA A 44 -4.49 -6.40 11.15
N LYS A 45 -4.42 -5.49 12.14
CA LYS A 45 -5.00 -4.14 12.03
C LYS A 45 -4.27 -3.33 10.96
N ALA A 46 -2.95 -3.41 10.92
CA ALA A 46 -2.11 -2.73 9.95
C ALA A 46 -2.41 -3.22 8.51
N GLN A 47 -2.54 -4.53 8.33
CA GLN A 47 -2.89 -5.16 7.05
C GLN A 47 -4.30 -4.77 6.58
N ALA A 48 -5.30 -4.85 7.47
CA ALA A 48 -6.68 -4.51 7.14
C ALA A 48 -6.80 -3.04 6.69
N TRP A 49 -6.13 -2.14 7.40
CA TRP A 49 -6.05 -0.73 7.01
C TRP A 49 -5.42 -0.55 5.63
N ALA A 50 -4.29 -1.23 5.37
CA ALA A 50 -3.59 -1.13 4.09
C ALA A 50 -4.44 -1.67 2.92
N ASP A 51 -5.19 -2.76 3.13
CA ASP A 51 -6.08 -3.34 2.12
C ASP A 51 -7.28 -2.44 1.80
N GLU A 52 -7.89 -1.83 2.82
CA GLU A 52 -8.99 -0.88 2.63
C GLU A 52 -8.53 0.37 1.89
N GLU A 53 -7.41 0.94 2.33
CA GLU A 53 -6.84 2.13 1.74
C GLU A 53 -6.35 1.87 0.31
N LEU A 54 -5.77 0.71 0.03
CA LEU A 54 -5.37 0.32 -1.32
C LEU A 54 -6.58 0.25 -2.28
N LYS A 55 -7.73 -0.26 -1.83
CA LYS A 55 -8.97 -0.27 -2.64
C LYS A 55 -9.42 1.15 -2.98
N GLY A 56 -9.45 2.06 -1.99
CA GLY A 56 -9.80 3.47 -2.20
C GLY A 56 -8.81 4.18 -3.14
N PHE A 57 -7.52 3.90 -2.99
CA PHE A 57 -6.47 4.44 -3.83
C PHE A 57 -6.61 4.00 -5.29
N LEU A 58 -6.88 2.72 -5.53
CA LEU A 58 -7.15 2.18 -6.87
C LEU A 58 -8.42 2.77 -7.49
N ALA A 59 -9.50 2.92 -6.72
CA ALA A 59 -10.73 3.58 -7.18
C ALA A 59 -10.46 5.02 -7.62
N THR A 60 -9.66 5.76 -6.87
CA THR A 60 -9.28 7.15 -7.19
C THR A 60 -8.44 7.22 -8.48
N ILE A 61 -7.46 6.33 -8.64
CA ILE A 61 -6.64 6.27 -9.86
C ILE A 61 -7.48 5.90 -11.07
N THR A 62 -8.34 4.88 -10.96
CA THR A 62 -9.19 4.45 -12.07
C THR A 62 -10.17 5.54 -12.48
N ALA A 63 -10.77 6.26 -11.52
CA ALA A 63 -11.61 7.42 -11.80
C ALA A 63 -10.84 8.54 -12.51
N ARG A 64 -9.60 8.82 -12.11
CA ARG A 64 -8.74 9.82 -12.77
C ARG A 64 -8.36 9.41 -14.19
N ASN A 65 -8.04 8.13 -14.42
CA ASN A 65 -7.67 7.62 -15.73
C ASN A 65 -8.86 7.62 -16.70
N LYS A 66 -10.09 7.37 -16.22
CA LYS A 66 -11.30 7.44 -17.06
C LYS A 66 -11.65 8.85 -17.54
N ARG A 67 -11.12 9.88 -16.89
CA ARG A 67 -11.36 11.30 -17.23
C ARG A 67 -10.32 11.87 -18.20
N ARG A 68 -9.32 11.07 -18.60
CA ARG A 68 -8.16 11.50 -19.37
C ARG A 68 -8.15 10.81 -20.73
#